data_AF-A0A3M0L709-F1
#
_entry.id   AF-A0A3M0L709-F1
#
_cell.length_a   1.000
_cell.length_b   1.000
_cell.length_c   1.000
_cell.angle_alpha   90.00
_cell.angle_beta   90.00
_cell.angle_gamma   90.00
#
_symmetry.space_group_name_H-M   'P 1'
#
loop_
_entity.id
_entity.type
_entity.pdbx_description
1 polymer ?
#
loop_
_entity_poly.entity_id
_entity_poly.type
_entity_poly.pdbx_seq_one_letter_code
_entity_poly.pdbx_strand_id
1 'polypeptide(L)'
;MGEPVIHDCLETIEATYSSRPDLKDTALEDAETWFTDESSYVISGRRHAGYAVTKSKRVIESGPLPTNTSAQKAEIIALIRALELAKGKDINIYTDSRYAFGAVQLTELSRRKEDC
;
A
#
# COMPACT_ATOMS: atom_id res chain seq x y z
N MET A 1 -41.51 -13.99 -19.53
CA MET A 1 -40.22 -13.70 -20.18
C MET A 1 -39.34 -13.10 -19.11
N GLY A 2 -38.34 -13.85 -18.62
CA GLY A 2 -37.37 -13.34 -17.65
C GLY A 2 -36.13 -12.92 -18.42
N GLU A 3 -35.75 -11.65 -18.32
CA GLU A 3 -34.48 -11.16 -18.86
C GLU A 3 -33.32 -11.86 -18.12
N PRO A 4 -32.26 -12.27 -18.82
CA PRO A 4 -31.08 -12.79 -18.16
C PRO A 4 -30.35 -11.62 -17.50
N VAL A 5 -30.39 -11.57 -16.17
CA VAL A 5 -29.51 -10.69 -15.39
C VAL A 5 -28.09 -11.20 -15.60
N ILE A 6 -27.33 -10.51 -16.45
CA ILE A 6 -25.89 -10.75 -16.60
C ILE A 6 -25.25 -10.30 -15.29
N HIS A 7 -24.94 -11.28 -14.45
CA HIS A 7 -24.24 -11.08 -13.19
C HIS A 7 -22.76 -10.93 -13.52
N ASP A 8 -22.29 -9.70 -13.74
CA ASP A 8 -20.87 -9.40 -13.71
C ASP A 8 -20.42 -9.37 -12.24
N CYS A 9 -20.17 -10.57 -11.71
CA CYS A 9 -19.72 -10.75 -10.34
C CYS A 9 -18.30 -10.23 -10.11
N LEU A 10 -17.52 -9.92 -11.16
CA LEU A 10 -16.17 -9.39 -11.02
C LEU A 10 -16.21 -7.90 -10.64
N GLU A 11 -17.05 -7.12 -11.31
CA GLU A 11 -17.21 -5.69 -11.03
C GLU A 11 -17.84 -5.44 -9.64
N THR A 12 -18.73 -6.35 -9.22
CA THR A 12 -19.46 -6.24 -7.93
C THR A 12 -18.58 -6.48 -6.70
N ILE A 13 -17.52 -7.29 -6.82
CA ILE A 13 -16.56 -7.51 -5.72
C ILE A 13 -15.62 -6.31 -5.58
N GLU A 14 -15.26 -5.65 -6.68
CA GLU A 14 -14.35 -4.50 -6.65
C GLU A 14 -15.04 -3.25 -6.08
N ALA A 15 -16.29 -2.99 -6.46
CA ALA A 15 -17.04 -1.80 -6.02
C ALA A 15 -17.54 -1.85 -4.56
N THR A 16 -17.68 -3.04 -3.96
CA THR A 16 -18.30 -3.20 -2.62
C THR A 16 -17.28 -3.23 -1.47
N TYR A 17 -15.98 -3.30 -1.78
CA TYR A 17 -14.91 -3.52 -0.82
C TYR A 17 -13.69 -2.65 -1.11
N SER A 18 -13.89 -1.34 -1.34
CA SER A 18 -12.81 -0.36 -1.36
C SER A 18 -13.21 0.89 -0.54
N SER A 19 -12.47 1.20 0.53
CA SER A 19 -12.56 2.44 1.33
C SER A 19 -12.01 3.63 0.58
N ARG A 20 -11.29 3.40 -0.52
CA ARG A 20 -10.79 4.41 -1.44
C ARG A 20 -11.17 4.09 -2.88
N PRO A 21 -12.37 4.49 -3.34
CA PRO A 21 -12.78 4.31 -4.73
C PRO A 21 -11.89 5.09 -5.72
N ASP A 22 -11.09 6.03 -5.23
CA ASP A 22 -10.08 6.78 -5.98
C ASP A 22 -8.75 6.02 -6.16
N LEU A 23 -8.52 4.94 -5.40
CA LEU A 23 -7.34 4.09 -5.55
C LEU A 23 -7.48 3.18 -6.77
N LYS A 24 -6.48 3.19 -7.65
CA LYS A 24 -6.40 2.30 -8.81
C LYS A 24 -5.17 1.41 -8.72
N ASP A 25 -5.31 0.18 -9.19
CA ASP A 25 -4.20 -0.76 -9.38
C ASP A 25 -3.41 -0.50 -10.68
N THR A 26 -3.93 0.39 -11.53
CA THR A 26 -3.30 0.87 -12.75
C THR A 26 -2.64 2.22 -12.52
N ALA A 27 -1.48 2.41 -13.14
CA ALA A 27 -0.74 3.68 -13.05
C ALA A 27 -1.54 4.82 -13.71
N LEU A 28 -1.62 5.95 -13.01
CA LEU A 28 -2.19 7.18 -13.54
C LEU A 28 -1.23 7.83 -14.54
N GLU A 29 -1.76 8.28 -15.68
CA GLU A 29 -1.01 9.10 -16.63
C GLU A 29 -0.66 10.46 -16.01
N ASP A 30 0.51 11.00 -16.34
CA ASP A 30 1.05 12.28 -15.85
C ASP A 30 1.23 12.43 -14.33
N ALA A 31 0.92 11.41 -13.54
CA ALA A 31 1.17 11.36 -12.10
C ALA A 31 2.64 11.08 -11.78
N GLU A 32 3.06 11.54 -10.61
CA GLU A 32 4.44 11.37 -10.19
C GLU A 32 4.72 9.96 -9.66
N THR A 33 5.82 9.33 -10.09
CA THR A 33 6.17 7.98 -9.65
C THR A 33 7.09 7.97 -8.44
N TRP A 34 6.62 7.35 -7.36
CA TRP A 34 7.34 7.14 -6.12
C TRP A 34 7.50 5.64 -5.86
N PHE A 35 8.55 5.29 -5.14
CA PHE A 35 8.87 3.93 -4.74
C PHE A 35 9.02 3.87 -3.23
N THR A 36 8.51 2.82 -2.62
CA THR A 36 8.68 2.54 -1.20
C THR A 36 9.43 1.24 -1.02
N ASP A 37 10.35 1.22 -0.07
CA ASP A 37 11.15 0.05 0.23
C ASP A 37 11.47 0.01 1.73
N GLU A 38 11.77 -1.20 2.19
CA GLU A 38 12.17 -1.55 3.52
C GLU A 38 13.61 -2.05 3.52
N SER A 39 14.35 -1.70 4.57
CA SER A 39 15.64 -2.34 4.83
C SER A 39 15.60 -2.98 6.20
N SER A 40 16.04 -4.23 6.32
CA SER A 40 16.14 -4.92 7.60
C SER A 40 17.43 -5.74 7.69
N TYR A 41 18.17 -5.60 8.78
CA TYR A 41 19.37 -6.39 9.08
C TYR A 41 19.46 -6.74 10.58
N VAL A 42 20.30 -7.71 10.94
CA VAL A 42 20.46 -8.17 12.33
C VAL A 42 21.89 -7.90 12.81
N ILE A 43 22.03 -7.21 13.95
CA ILE A 43 23.31 -7.03 14.65
C ILE A 43 23.15 -7.56 16.07
N SER A 44 24.07 -8.42 16.51
CA SER A 44 24.11 -8.97 17.88
C SER A 44 22.75 -9.50 18.37
N GLY A 45 22.02 -10.22 17.49
CA GLY A 45 20.71 -10.81 17.80
C GLY A 45 19.54 -9.82 17.83
N ARG A 46 19.76 -8.53 17.53
CA ARG A 46 18.71 -7.51 17.45
C ARG A 46 18.47 -7.12 16.00
N ARG A 47 17.20 -7.05 15.60
CA ARG A 47 16.82 -6.62 14.25
C ARG A 47 16.76 -5.10 14.21
N HIS A 48 17.41 -4.52 13.22
CA HIS A 48 17.37 -3.11 12.87
C HIS A 48 16.64 -2.99 11.54
N ALA A 49 15.71 -2.05 11.46
CA ALA A 49 14.97 -1.81 10.24
C ALA A 49 14.93 -0.32 9.91
N GLY A 50 14.73 -0.02 8.64
CA GLY A 50 14.49 1.32 8.13
C GLY A 50 13.48 1.27 6.99
N TYR A 51 13.01 2.43 6.61
CA TYR A 51 12.13 2.62 5.45
C TYR A 51 12.72 3.69 4.54
N ALA A 52 12.34 3.66 3.27
CA ALA A 52 12.63 4.70 2.32
C ALA A 52 11.42 4.96 1.41
N VAL A 53 11.23 6.24 1.08
CA VAL A 53 10.35 6.73 0.03
C VAL A 53 11.23 7.47 -0.97
N THR A 54 11.22 7.04 -2.22
CA THR A 54 12.13 7.54 -3.24
C THR A 54 11.42 7.84 -4.55
N LYS A 55 12.09 8.59 -5.41
CA LYS A 55 11.87 8.54 -6.86
C LYS A 55 13.06 7.83 -7.48
N SER A 56 12.98 7.57 -8.79
CA SER A 56 14.02 6.84 -9.54
C SER A 56 15.46 7.32 -9.32
N LYS A 57 15.69 8.59 -8.95
CA LYS A 57 17.02 9.17 -8.76
C LYS A 57 17.22 9.94 -7.45
N ARG A 58 16.23 9.96 -6.56
CA ARG A 58 16.31 10.78 -5.33
C ARG A 58 15.54 10.17 -4.17
N VAL A 59 16.08 10.33 -2.97
CA VAL A 59 15.35 10.02 -1.73
C VAL A 59 14.42 11.19 -1.42
N ILE A 60 13.14 10.90 -1.15
CA ILE A 60 12.16 11.87 -0.66
C ILE A 60 12.22 11.90 0.86
N GLU A 61 12.13 10.72 1.48
CA GLU A 61 12.22 10.52 2.92
C GLU A 61 12.84 9.15 3.20
N SER A 62 13.62 9.05 4.28
CA SER A 62 14.03 7.76 4.82
C SER A 62 14.30 7.91 6.31
N GLY A 63 14.21 6.80 7.04
CA GLY A 63 14.46 6.84 8.48
C GLY A 63 14.61 5.47 9.12
N PRO A 64 15.25 5.44 10.30
CA PRO A 64 15.31 4.23 11.11
C PRO A 64 13.95 3.95 11.74
N LEU A 65 13.68 2.67 11.97
CA LEU A 65 12.51 2.18 12.67
C LEU A 65 12.91 1.62 14.04
N PRO A 66 11.95 1.49 14.99
CA PRO A 66 12.24 0.85 16.27
C PRO A 66 12.89 -0.52 16.11
N THR A 67 13.82 -0.84 17.00
CA THR A 67 14.47 -2.16 17.02
C THR A 67 13.41 -3.27 17.10
N ASN A 68 13.66 -4.38 16.41
CA ASN A 68 12.77 -5.53 16.26
C ASN A 68 11.51 -5.28 15.42
N THR A 69 11.46 -4.19 14.65
CA THR A 69 10.45 -4.04 13.59
C THR A 69 10.62 -5.12 12.52
N SER A 70 9.52 -5.78 12.11
CA SER A 70 9.53 -6.76 11.02
C SER A 70 9.59 -6.08 9.65
N ALA A 71 10.11 -6.80 8.65
CA ALA A 71 10.12 -6.37 7.25
C ALA A 71 8.73 -5.92 6.77
N GLN A 72 7.73 -6.79 6.94
CA GLN A 72 6.32 -6.49 6.62
C GLN A 72 5.77 -5.21 7.27
N LYS A 73 6.14 -4.95 8.53
CA LYS A 73 5.70 -3.73 9.23
C LYS A 73 6.43 -2.50 8.70
N ALA A 74 7.72 -2.63 8.39
CA ALA A 74 8.51 -1.55 7.81
C ALA A 74 8.00 -1.16 6.42
N GLU A 75 7.60 -2.12 5.60
CA GLU A 75 6.94 -1.90 4.31
C GLU A 75 5.64 -1.10 4.43
N ILE A 76 4.76 -1.50 5.37
CA ILE A 76 3.53 -0.75 5.65
C ILE A 76 3.84 0.67 6.12
N ILE A 77 4.87 0.86 6.95
CA ILE A 77 5.28 2.19 7.41
C ILE A 77 5.79 3.02 6.23
N ALA A 78 6.61 2.44 5.33
CA ALA A 78 7.09 3.12 4.13
C ALA A 78 5.93 3.62 3.26
N LEU A 79 4.92 2.76 3.06
CA LEU A 79 3.73 3.07 2.28
C LEU A 79 2.85 4.15 2.92
N ILE A 80 2.62 4.07 4.24
CA ILE A 80 1.90 5.12 4.98
C ILE A 80 2.63 6.46 4.84
N ARG A 81 3.96 6.48 4.97
CA ARG A 81 4.76 7.70 4.80
C ARG A 81 4.66 8.29 3.41
N ALA A 82 4.73 7.46 2.37
CA ALA A 82 4.53 7.91 1.00
C ALA A 82 3.15 8.57 0.81
N LEU A 83 2.08 7.98 1.35
CA LEU A 83 0.73 8.53 1.28
C LEU A 83 0.58 9.85 2.05
N GLU A 84 1.18 9.95 3.24
CA GLU A 84 1.18 11.19 4.04
C GLU A 84 1.88 12.35 3.31
N LEU A 85 3.06 12.07 2.75
CA LEU A 85 3.86 13.03 2.00
C LEU A 85 3.22 13.46 0.67
N ALA A 86 2.39 12.61 0.10
CA ALA A 86 1.70 12.84 -1.17
C ALA A 86 0.29 13.43 -1.03
N LYS A 87 -0.12 13.79 0.18
CA LYS A 87 -1.45 14.34 0.44
C LYS A 87 -1.78 15.50 -0.53
N GLY A 88 -2.88 15.34 -1.26
CA GLY A 88 -3.36 16.33 -2.24
C GLY A 88 -2.64 16.31 -3.58
N LYS A 89 -1.92 15.22 -3.92
CA LYS A 89 -1.26 15.02 -5.20
C LYS A 89 -1.65 13.68 -5.79
N ASP A 90 -1.71 13.63 -7.12
CA ASP A 90 -1.85 12.38 -7.86
C ASP A 90 -0.46 11.76 -8.00
N ILE A 91 -0.27 10.58 -7.40
CA ILE A 91 0.99 9.86 -7.43
C ILE A 91 0.78 8.38 -7.69
N ASN A 92 1.75 7.76 -8.34
CA ASN A 92 1.86 6.31 -8.48
C ASN A 92 2.89 5.82 -7.45
N ILE A 93 2.49 4.96 -6.52
CA ILE A 93 3.41 4.35 -5.54
C ILE A 93 3.66 2.90 -5.93
N TYR A 94 4.93 2.54 -6.10
CA TYR A 94 5.37 1.17 -6.29
C TYR A 94 6.02 0.64 -5.02
N THR A 95 5.54 -0.51 -4.56
CA THR A 95 6.14 -1.32 -3.50
C THR A 95 6.49 -2.67 -4.10
N ASP A 96 7.62 -3.24 -3.71
CA ASP A 96 8.02 -4.61 -4.05
C ASP A 96 7.43 -5.65 -3.07
N SER A 97 6.79 -5.19 -1.99
CA SER A 97 6.10 -6.02 -1.01
C SER A 97 4.68 -6.37 -1.43
N ARG A 98 4.48 -7.64 -1.83
CA ARG A 98 3.13 -8.23 -2.01
C ARG A 98 2.26 -8.13 -0.75
N TYR A 99 2.89 -8.11 0.43
CA TYR A 99 2.17 -7.95 1.69
C TYR A 99 1.64 -6.52 1.85
N ALA A 100 2.44 -5.49 1.52
CA ALA A 100 1.97 -4.11 1.57
C ALA A 100 0.90 -3.82 0.52
N PHE A 101 1.09 -4.33 -0.72
CA PHE A 101 0.07 -4.26 -1.76
C PHE A 101 -1.25 -4.91 -1.31
N GLY A 102 -1.15 -6.16 -0.81
CA GLY A 102 -2.29 -6.88 -0.26
C GLY A 102 -2.91 -6.16 0.93
N ALA A 103 -2.14 -5.55 1.82
CA ALA A 103 -2.67 -4.83 2.97
C ALA A 103 -3.53 -3.63 2.53
N VAL A 104 -3.12 -2.86 1.52
CA VAL A 104 -3.92 -1.76 0.99
C VAL A 104 -5.19 -2.26 0.31
N GLN A 105 -5.08 -3.33 -0.50
CA GLN A 105 -6.22 -3.93 -1.18
C GLN A 105 -7.18 -4.68 -0.21
N LEU A 106 -6.67 -5.24 0.90
CA LEU A 106 -7.39 -6.09 1.86
C LEU A 106 -7.81 -5.37 3.15
N THR A 107 -7.24 -4.22 3.54
CA THR A 107 -7.80 -3.42 4.65
C THR A 107 -9.26 -3.02 4.42
N GLU A 108 -9.72 -3.22 3.20
CA GLU A 108 -11.09 -3.08 2.73
C GLU A 108 -12.01 -4.28 2.96
N LEU A 109 -11.44 -5.45 3.26
CA LEU A 109 -12.20 -6.66 3.59
C LEU A 109 -12.38 -6.86 5.11
N SER A 110 -11.54 -6.27 5.96
CA SER A 110 -11.57 -6.53 7.42
C SER A 110 -12.23 -5.47 8.30
N ARG A 111 -12.58 -4.26 7.79
CA ARG A 111 -13.38 -3.30 8.60
C ARG A 111 -14.85 -3.71 8.80
N ARG A 112 -15.29 -4.87 8.29
CA ARG A 112 -16.63 -5.46 8.51
C ARG A 112 -16.64 -6.71 9.41
N LYS A 113 -15.74 -6.83 10.38
CA LYS A 113 -15.96 -7.75 11.51
C LYS A 113 -16.42 -7.09 12.81
N GLU A 114 -16.51 -5.76 12.85
CA GLU A 114 -16.98 -5.02 14.03
C GLU A 114 -18.44 -4.53 13.90
N ASP A 115 -19.12 -4.79 12.78
CA ASP A 115 -20.55 -4.46 12.57
C ASP A 115 -21.41 -5.72 12.27
N CYS A 116 -21.17 -6.84 12.98
CA CYS A 116 -22.08 -7.99 13.00
C CYS A 116 -22.49 -8.30 14.45
#